data_AF-A0A521KF43-F1
#
_entry.id   AF-A0A521KF43-F1
#
_cell.length_a   1.000
_cell.length_b   1.000
_cell.length_c   1.000
_cell.angle_alpha   90.00
_cell.angle_beta   90.00
_cell.angle_gamma   90.00
#
_symmetry.space_group_name_H-M   'P 1'
#
loop_
_entity.id
_entity.type
_entity.pdbx_description
1 polymer ?
#
loop_
_entity_poly.entity_id
_entity_poly.type
_entity_poly.pdbx_seq_one_letter_code
_entity_poly.pdbx_strand_id
1 'polypeptide(L)'
;SNLTWNDLSGLLDQGHAIGAHTASHVRLSAIGAADELHREVVESADTLSHRLGTPIDHFAFTYGDLASLSREAFEVARRRFTFVHSGMRGDNVGVSPLAIRRDPCAMIDARHNYFLYSNPFTGALLEGAGDRRHAANLARLDAWAR
;
A
#
# COMPACT_ATOMS: atom_id res chain seq x y z
N SER A 1 -18.29 -7.50 2.32
CA SER A 1 -17.78 -8.77 1.78
C SER A 1 -16.51 -8.49 1.00
N ASN A 2 -15.61 -9.47 0.90
CA ASN A 2 -14.41 -9.36 0.05
C ASN A 2 -14.72 -9.80 -1.38
N LEU A 3 -13.84 -9.42 -2.32
CA LEU A 3 -13.89 -9.89 -3.70
C LEU A 3 -13.60 -11.39 -3.77
N THR A 4 -14.29 -12.10 -4.65
CA THR A 4 -14.07 -13.52 -4.94
C THR A 4 -13.01 -13.71 -6.03
N TRP A 5 -12.53 -14.94 -6.21
CA TRP A 5 -11.59 -15.27 -7.30
C TRP A 5 -12.14 -14.97 -8.70
N ASN A 6 -13.45 -15.15 -8.90
CA ASN A 6 -14.09 -14.81 -10.16
C ASN A 6 -14.14 -13.29 -10.37
N ASP A 7 -14.38 -12.52 -9.30
CA ASP A 7 -14.35 -11.05 -9.38
C ASP A 7 -12.94 -10.57 -9.76
N LEU A 8 -11.91 -11.13 -9.13
CA LEU A 8 -10.51 -10.79 -9.44
C LEU A 8 -10.14 -11.15 -10.88
N SER A 9 -10.57 -12.30 -11.39
CA SER A 9 -10.34 -12.71 -12.77
C SER A 9 -11.06 -11.77 -13.75
N GLY A 10 -12.32 -11.43 -13.46
CA GLY A 10 -13.08 -10.49 -14.28
C GLY A 10 -12.48 -9.08 -14.30
N LEU A 11 -11.84 -8.63 -13.21
CA LEU A 11 -11.11 -7.37 -13.18
C LEU A 11 -9.85 -7.42 -14.06
N LEU A 12 -9.11 -8.52 -14.04
CA LEU A 12 -7.95 -8.71 -14.93
C LEU A 12 -8.36 -8.69 -16.40
N ASP A 13 -9.45 -9.36 -16.76
CA ASP A 13 -9.98 -9.36 -18.14
C ASP A 13 -10.40 -7.96 -18.62
N GLN A 14 -10.73 -7.06 -17.68
CA GLN A 14 -11.06 -5.65 -17.94
C GLN A 14 -9.83 -4.74 -17.94
N GLY A 15 -8.63 -5.28 -17.76
CA GLY A 15 -7.36 -4.54 -17.78
C GLY A 15 -6.97 -3.90 -16.45
N HIS A 16 -7.61 -4.28 -15.34
CA HIS A 16 -7.15 -3.86 -14.01
C HIS A 16 -5.88 -4.59 -13.60
N ALA A 17 -5.06 -3.94 -12.76
CA ALA A 17 -3.95 -4.59 -12.08
C ALA A 17 -4.39 -5.07 -10.68
N ILE A 18 -3.93 -6.25 -10.28
CA ILE A 18 -4.11 -6.78 -8.92
C ILE A 18 -2.79 -6.70 -8.16
N GLY A 19 -2.85 -6.19 -6.94
CA GLY A 19 -1.71 -6.07 -6.02
C GLY A 19 -1.97 -6.79 -4.69
N ALA A 20 -0.91 -6.96 -3.90
CA ALA A 20 -0.95 -7.56 -2.57
C ALA A 20 -1.20 -6.51 -1.48
N HIS A 21 -1.92 -6.91 -0.41
CA HIS A 21 -2.26 -6.03 0.71
C HIS A 21 -2.19 -6.75 2.07
N THR A 22 -1.14 -7.58 2.24
CA THR A 22 -0.99 -8.57 3.33
C THR A 22 -2.02 -9.71 3.28
N ALA A 23 -1.81 -10.78 4.03
CA ALA A 23 -2.74 -11.91 4.08
C ALA A 23 -3.96 -11.60 4.96
N SER A 24 -3.71 -10.97 6.11
CA SER A 24 -4.71 -10.81 7.17
C SER A 24 -4.95 -9.36 7.62
N HIS A 25 -4.43 -8.38 6.89
CA HIS A 25 -4.58 -6.95 7.19
C HIS A 25 -3.97 -6.55 8.56
N VAL A 26 -2.90 -7.26 8.96
CA VAL A 26 -2.17 -7.01 10.21
C VAL A 26 -1.20 -5.85 10.09
N ARG A 27 -0.90 -5.20 11.22
CA ARG A 27 0.11 -4.14 11.31
C ARG A 27 1.51 -4.77 11.29
N LEU A 28 2.23 -4.65 10.18
CA LEU A 28 3.52 -5.34 9.98
C LEU A 28 4.59 -4.94 10.99
N SER A 29 4.55 -3.71 11.51
CA SER A 29 5.46 -3.27 12.58
C SER A 29 5.26 -3.97 13.92
N ALA A 30 4.14 -4.66 14.12
CA ALA A 30 3.85 -5.44 15.32
C ALA A 30 4.33 -6.91 15.21
N ILE A 31 4.80 -7.34 14.04
CA ILE A 31 5.27 -8.70 13.80
C ILE A 31 6.78 -8.76 14.06
N GLY A 32 7.18 -9.57 15.04
CA GLY A 32 8.59 -9.82 15.35
C GLY A 32 9.17 -11.06 14.67
N ALA A 33 8.31 -12.01 14.25
CA ALA A 33 8.73 -13.28 13.69
C ALA A 33 8.91 -13.19 12.17
N ALA A 34 10.08 -13.60 11.67
CA ALA A 34 10.43 -13.47 10.25
C ALA A 34 9.56 -14.35 9.33
N ASP A 35 9.17 -15.54 9.80
CA ASP A 35 8.28 -16.45 9.09
C ASP A 35 6.86 -15.87 8.96
N GLU A 36 6.39 -15.16 9.98
CA GLU A 36 5.10 -14.48 9.95
C GLU A 36 5.11 -13.31 8.97
N LEU A 37 6.18 -12.51 8.95
CA LEU A 37 6.37 -11.47 7.93
C LEU A 37 6.38 -12.06 6.51
N HIS A 38 7.10 -13.16 6.31
CA HIS A 38 7.15 -13.84 5.02
C HIS A 38 5.77 -14.33 4.57
N ARG A 39 5.00 -14.94 5.48
CA ARG A 39 3.63 -15.41 5.21
C ARG A 39 2.69 -14.27 4.84
N GLU A 40 2.72 -13.19 5.62
CA GLU A 40 1.86 -12.03 5.40
C GLU A 40 2.18 -11.31 4.09
N VAL A 41 3.47 -11.16 3.75
CA VAL A 41 3.91 -10.30 2.66
C VAL A 41 4.16 -11.08 1.36
N VAL A 42 4.87 -12.20 1.41
CA VAL A 42 5.33 -12.94 0.23
C VAL A 42 4.37 -14.04 -0.16
N GLU A 43 4.06 -14.97 0.76
CA GLU A 43 3.23 -16.14 0.44
C GLU A 43 1.81 -15.74 0.02
N SER A 44 1.27 -14.66 0.60
CA SER A 44 -0.02 -14.10 0.20
C SER A 44 -0.02 -13.63 -1.26
N ALA A 45 1.03 -12.94 -1.69
CA ALA A 45 1.20 -12.47 -3.06
C ALA A 45 1.49 -13.61 -4.05
N ASP A 46 2.27 -14.61 -3.64
CA ASP A 46 2.56 -15.78 -4.47
C ASP A 46 1.31 -16.64 -4.67
N THR A 47 0.46 -16.74 -3.65
CA THR A 47 -0.86 -17.39 -3.76
C THR A 47 -1.73 -16.67 -4.78
N LEU A 48 -1.80 -15.33 -4.73
CA LEU A 48 -2.51 -14.53 -5.72
C LEU A 48 -1.94 -14.74 -7.12
N SER A 49 -0.61 -14.68 -7.26
CA SER A 49 0.08 -14.80 -8.55
C SER A 49 -0.17 -16.17 -9.19
N HIS A 50 -0.05 -17.25 -8.41
CA HIS A 50 -0.32 -18.60 -8.89
C HIS A 50 -1.79 -18.79 -9.28
N ARG A 51 -2.73 -18.34 -8.44
CA ARG A 51 -4.17 -18.49 -8.70
C ARG A 51 -4.64 -17.72 -9.94
N LEU A 52 -4.10 -16.53 -10.15
CA LEU A 52 -4.53 -15.61 -11.21
C LEU A 52 -3.70 -15.74 -12.49
N GLY A 53 -2.58 -16.47 -12.45
CA GLY A 53 -1.70 -16.65 -13.61
C GLY A 53 -1.02 -15.36 -14.08
N THR A 54 -0.91 -14.36 -13.20
CA THR A 54 -0.32 -13.04 -13.50
C THR A 54 0.70 -12.67 -12.42
N PRO A 55 1.78 -11.92 -12.74
CA PRO A 55 2.66 -11.38 -11.71
C PRO A 55 1.91 -10.44 -10.76
N ILE A 56 2.33 -10.46 -9.50
CA ILE A 56 1.85 -9.55 -8.45
C ILE A 56 3.04 -8.70 -8.02
N ASP A 57 3.17 -7.53 -8.64
CA ASP A 57 4.33 -6.65 -8.50
C ASP A 57 4.08 -5.44 -7.59
N HIS A 58 2.82 -5.17 -7.29
CA HIS A 58 2.40 -4.06 -6.43
C HIS A 58 2.06 -4.56 -5.04
N PHE A 59 2.56 -3.86 -4.03
CA PHE A 59 2.26 -4.10 -2.63
C PHE A 59 1.86 -2.81 -1.94
N ALA A 60 0.73 -2.80 -1.25
CA ALA A 60 0.38 -1.75 -0.31
C ALA A 60 0.48 -2.32 1.11
N PHE A 61 1.24 -1.69 2.00
CA PHE A 61 1.23 -2.11 3.40
C PHE A 61 -0.01 -1.56 4.12
N THR A 62 -0.45 -2.28 5.14
CA THR A 62 -1.67 -1.97 5.91
C THR A 62 -1.56 -0.64 6.64
N TYR A 63 -2.70 0.05 6.78
CA TYR A 63 -2.84 1.36 7.43
C TYR A 63 -2.08 2.54 6.78
N GLY A 64 -1.08 2.27 5.92
CA GLY A 64 -0.46 3.24 5.03
C GLY A 64 0.52 4.23 5.68
N ASP A 65 0.63 4.27 7.01
CA ASP A 65 1.59 5.09 7.73
C ASP A 65 2.90 4.34 8.03
N LEU A 66 4.01 5.07 8.15
CA LEU A 66 5.32 4.46 8.44
C LEU A 66 5.35 3.70 9.78
N ALA A 67 4.57 4.10 10.79
CA ALA A 67 4.55 3.38 12.06
C ALA A 67 3.85 2.01 11.96
N SER A 68 3.20 1.71 10.83
CA SER A 68 2.63 0.39 10.51
C SER A 68 3.62 -0.53 9.78
N LEU A 69 4.80 -0.04 9.40
CA LEU A 69 5.81 -0.76 8.65
C LEU A 69 7.17 -0.75 9.37
N SER A 70 7.67 -1.91 9.80
CA SER A 70 9.04 -2.04 10.31
C SER A 70 10.07 -2.05 9.18
N ARG A 71 11.35 -1.83 9.51
CA ARG A 71 12.42 -1.90 8.50
C ARG A 71 12.54 -3.32 7.94
N GLU A 72 12.38 -4.32 8.80
CA GLU A 72 12.43 -5.73 8.46
C GLU A 72 11.30 -6.10 7.49
N ALA A 73 10.07 -5.64 7.75
CA ALA A 73 8.95 -5.83 6.84
C ALA A 73 9.16 -5.13 5.49
N PHE A 74 9.73 -3.92 5.51
CA PHE A 74 10.12 -3.21 4.28
C PHE A 74 11.16 -4.00 3.48
N GLU A 75 12.18 -4.59 4.13
CA GLU A 75 13.19 -5.41 3.45
C GLU A 75 12.59 -6.66 2.81
N VAL A 76 11.62 -7.31 3.46
CA VAL A 76 10.87 -8.43 2.88
C VAL A 76 10.09 -7.97 1.65
N ALA A 77 9.35 -6.87 1.75
CA ALA A 77 8.58 -6.33 0.63
C ALA A 77 9.49 -5.92 -0.54
N ARG A 78 10.60 -5.22 -0.26
CA ARG A 78 11.59 -4.78 -1.26
C ARG A 78 12.16 -5.93 -2.09
N ARG A 79 12.36 -7.10 -1.48
CA ARG A 79 12.90 -8.29 -2.18
C ARG A 79 11.87 -8.94 -3.10
N ARG A 80 10.57 -8.75 -2.85
CA ARG A 80 9.49 -9.45 -3.56
C ARG A 80 8.77 -8.57 -4.58
N PHE A 81 8.65 -7.28 -4.36
CA PHE A 81 7.80 -6.38 -5.15
C PHE A 81 8.60 -5.34 -5.91
N THR A 82 8.10 -4.99 -7.08
CA THR A 82 8.63 -3.88 -7.89
C THR A 82 8.13 -2.54 -7.35
N PHE A 83 6.88 -2.50 -6.88
CA PHE A 83 6.23 -1.28 -6.41
C PHE A 83 5.69 -1.43 -4.99
N VAL A 84 6.08 -0.54 -4.08
CA VAL A 84 5.56 -0.50 -2.71
C VAL A 84 4.88 0.84 -2.47
N HIS A 85 3.62 0.76 -2.04
CA HIS A 85 2.71 1.89 -1.87
C HIS A 85 2.49 2.21 -0.40
N SER A 86 2.75 3.46 -0.04
CA SER A 86 2.32 4.04 1.23
C SER A 86 0.93 4.65 1.13
N GLY A 87 0.35 5.02 2.27
CA GLY A 87 -0.80 5.93 2.37
C GLY A 87 -0.38 7.34 2.78
N MET A 88 0.91 7.67 2.65
CA MET A 88 1.44 8.99 2.95
C MET A 88 1.42 9.85 1.68
N ARG A 89 0.84 11.04 1.79
CA ARG A 89 0.74 12.02 0.70
C ARG A 89 2.11 12.51 0.23
N GLY A 90 2.21 12.84 -1.06
CA GLY A 90 3.30 13.64 -1.64
C GLY A 90 3.49 13.37 -3.13
N ASP A 91 4.30 14.21 -3.78
CA ASP A 91 4.68 14.01 -5.19
C ASP A 91 5.59 12.78 -5.35
N ASN A 92 5.41 12.03 -6.44
CA ASN A 92 6.21 10.88 -6.82
C ASN A 92 7.31 11.19 -7.85
N VAL A 93 7.50 12.45 -8.26
CA VAL A 93 8.63 12.85 -9.13
C VAL A 93 9.96 12.51 -8.45
N GLY A 94 10.75 11.63 -9.09
CA GLY A 94 12.05 11.17 -8.59
C GLY A 94 11.98 10.25 -7.37
N VAL A 95 10.80 9.77 -6.98
CA VAL A 95 10.61 8.84 -5.86
C VAL A 95 10.87 7.41 -6.32
N SER A 96 11.51 6.62 -5.46
CA SER A 96 11.75 5.19 -5.70
C SER A 96 10.41 4.46 -5.87
N PRO A 97 10.29 3.48 -6.78
CA PRO A 97 9.07 2.67 -6.91
C PRO A 97 8.76 1.89 -5.62
N LEU A 98 9.72 1.75 -4.72
CA LEU A 98 9.56 1.12 -3.40
C LEU A 98 9.03 2.09 -2.31
N ALA A 99 8.73 3.35 -2.65
CA ALA A 99 8.31 4.37 -1.69
C ALA A 99 7.15 5.23 -2.24
N ILE A 100 6.27 4.65 -3.05
CA ILE A 100 5.19 5.38 -3.72
C ILE A 100 4.27 6.05 -2.68
N ARG A 101 4.01 7.33 -2.91
CA ARG A 101 3.16 8.19 -2.09
C ARG A 101 1.75 8.19 -2.66
N ARG A 102 0.74 8.20 -1.78
CA ARG A 102 -0.68 8.14 -2.18
C ARG A 102 -1.53 9.03 -1.31
N ASP A 103 -2.65 9.42 -1.91
CA ASP A 103 -3.61 10.35 -1.35
C ASP A 103 -4.97 9.69 -1.11
N PRO A 104 -5.57 9.90 0.07
CA PRO A 104 -6.96 9.50 0.27
C PRO A 104 -7.86 10.41 -0.59
N CYS A 105 -8.81 9.81 -1.29
CA CYS A 105 -9.83 10.53 -2.07
C CYS A 105 -11.17 10.69 -1.32
N ALA A 106 -11.32 10.04 -0.17
CA ALA A 106 -12.52 10.09 0.66
C ALA A 106 -12.19 9.91 2.14
N MET A 107 -13.10 10.34 3.01
CA MET A 107 -13.18 9.91 4.40
C MET A 107 -14.15 8.74 4.52
N ILE A 108 -13.88 7.86 5.48
CA ILE A 108 -14.77 6.77 5.85
C ILE A 108 -15.20 6.94 7.30
N ASP A 109 -16.50 6.85 7.57
CA ASP A 109 -17.01 6.85 8.95
C ASP A 109 -16.94 5.45 9.58
N ALA A 110 -17.28 5.35 10.87
CA ALA A 110 -17.31 4.07 11.59
C ALA A 110 -18.34 3.06 11.04
N ARG A 111 -19.25 3.49 10.15
CA ARG A 111 -20.27 2.68 9.50
C ARG A 111 -19.91 2.34 8.05
N HIS A 112 -18.68 2.64 7.62
CA HIS A 112 -18.20 2.45 6.25
C HIS A 112 -18.91 3.30 5.19
N ASN A 113 -19.47 4.45 5.57
CA ASN A 113 -19.96 5.43 4.62
C ASN A 113 -18.80 6.28 4.10
N TYR A 114 -18.77 6.49 2.79
CA TYR A 114 -17.74 7.28 2.12
C TYR A 114 -18.20 8.72 1.90
N PHE A 115 -17.37 9.67 2.32
CA PHE A 115 -17.56 11.10 2.07
C PHE A 115 -16.40 11.59 1.21
N LEU A 116 -16.69 11.90 -0.06
CA LEU A 116 -15.69 12.48 -0.95
C LEU A 116 -15.26 13.85 -0.42
N TYR A 117 -13.95 14.12 -0.49
CA TYR A 117 -13.48 15.47 -0.24
C TYR A 117 -14.07 16.42 -1.28
N SER A 118 -14.56 17.57 -0.84
CA SER A 118 -15.06 18.59 -1.78
C SER A 118 -13.91 19.19 -2.59
N ASN A 119 -14.18 19.63 -3.81
CA ASN A 119 -13.16 20.17 -4.73
C ASN A 119 -12.18 21.19 -4.10
N PRO A 120 -12.60 22.13 -3.22
CA PRO A 120 -11.67 23.05 -2.57
C PRO A 120 -10.72 22.36 -1.58
N PHE A 121 -11.22 21.37 -0.83
CA PHE A 121 -10.40 20.59 0.10
C PHE A 121 -9.47 19.65 -0.65
N THR A 122 -9.95 18.98 -1.69
CA THR A 122 -9.13 18.16 -2.58
C THR A 122 -8.04 19.01 -3.23
N GLY A 123 -8.36 20.22 -3.71
CA GLY A 123 -7.41 21.17 -4.29
C GLY A 123 -6.33 21.59 -3.30
N ALA A 124 -6.70 22.10 -2.12
CA ALA A 124 -5.73 22.48 -1.09
C ALA A 124 -4.83 21.30 -0.66
N LEU A 125 -5.41 20.11 -0.58
CA LEU A 125 -4.70 18.89 -0.22
C LEU A 125 -3.71 18.47 -1.35
N LEU A 126 -4.12 18.55 -2.62
CA LEU A 126 -3.25 18.35 -3.80
C LEU A 126 -2.14 19.40 -3.91
N GLU A 127 -2.40 20.63 -3.48
CA GLU A 127 -1.43 21.73 -3.39
C GLU A 127 -0.47 21.60 -2.19
N GLY A 128 -0.59 20.51 -1.41
CA GLY A 128 0.36 20.15 -0.36
C GLY A 128 -0.04 20.59 1.06
N ALA A 129 -1.30 20.97 1.27
CA ALA A 129 -1.81 21.23 2.62
C ALA A 129 -1.72 19.95 3.47
N GLY A 130 -0.77 19.91 4.40
CA GLY A 130 -0.56 18.78 5.31
C GLY A 130 0.70 17.95 5.04
N ASP A 131 1.42 18.20 3.94
CA ASP A 131 2.63 17.44 3.55
C ASP A 131 3.71 17.45 4.62
N ARG A 132 3.84 18.58 5.34
CA ARG A 132 4.79 18.70 6.46
C ARG A 132 4.56 17.67 7.56
N ARG A 133 3.34 17.15 7.72
CA ARG A 133 3.02 16.11 8.71
C ARG A 133 3.70 14.77 8.37
N HIS A 134 3.97 14.52 7.09
CA HIS A 134 4.57 13.29 6.62
C HIS A 134 6.07 13.43 6.30
N ALA A 135 6.60 14.65 6.20
CA ALA A 135 7.98 14.90 5.76
C ALA A 135 9.05 14.03 6.45
N ALA A 136 9.01 13.91 7.78
CA ALA A 136 9.98 13.09 8.52
C ALA A 136 9.83 11.58 8.22
N ASN A 137 8.59 11.11 8.06
CA ASN A 137 8.31 9.71 7.73
C ASN A 137 8.67 9.40 6.27
N LEU A 138 8.40 10.32 5.35
CA LEU A 138 8.79 10.18 3.95
C LEU A 138 10.32 10.15 3.81
N ALA A 139 11.05 11.05 4.48
CA ALA A 139 12.50 11.03 4.46
C ALA A 139 13.08 9.70 4.98
N ARG A 140 12.45 9.10 5.99
CA ARG A 140 12.83 7.77 6.50
C ARG A 140 12.53 6.66 5.51
N LEU A 141 11.33 6.64 4.93
CA LEU A 141 10.95 5.64 3.91
C LEU A 141 11.85 5.75 2.68
N ASP A 142 12.11 6.97 2.21
CA ASP A 142 13.01 7.25 1.08
C ASP A 142 14.43 6.75 1.40
N ALA A 143 14.92 6.92 2.63
CA ALA A 143 16.21 6.38 3.05
C ALA A 143 16.23 4.85 3.08
N TRP A 144 15.08 4.19 3.27
CA TRP A 144 14.99 2.74 3.19
C TRP A 144 14.98 2.23 1.75
N ALA A 145 14.39 3.00 0.84
CA ALA A 145 14.23 2.69 -0.56
C ALA A 145 15.45 3.03 -1.45
N ARG A 146 16.53 3.54 -0.85
CA ARG A 146 17.83 3.75 -1.50
C ARG A 146 18.65 2.46 -1.62
#